data_AF-A0A7S0LRW8-F1
#
_entry.id   AF-A0A7S0LRW8-F1
#
_cell.length_a   1.000
_cell.length_b   1.000
_cell.length_c   1.000
_cell.angle_alpha   90.00
_cell.angle_beta   90.00
_cell.angle_gamma   90.00
#
_symmetry.space_group_name_H-M   'P 1'
#
loop_
_entity.id
_entity.type
_entity.pdbx_description
1 polymer ?
#
loop_
_entity_poly.entity_id
_entity_poly.type
_entity_poly.pdbx_seq_one_letter_code
_entity_poly.pdbx_strand_id
1 'polypeptide(L)'
;EKLEEKQGMEPGTLKKKKAEISKLIDEVLDEIDGQDFDEIGGQNEEEAEDAEQSGGPATPLAKPKRALSAWACFVIASGRGPSKELAAEWHALGDEAKQVYLERAANDKERFETETLAFNAAVARGDQPGAAVAAAERPLEVHETIFPVTRIKRLCKRPLPDKRNISKEALFVICKATEGLLEALADGCASSARLDKRKTLGLADVGSTLYHGRYADLLSFLHEDFPKKAMLEMAARPAKTARTTA
;
A
#
# COMPACT_ATOMS: atom_id res chain seq x y z
N GLU A 1 -23.20 -38.07 -6.56
CA GLU A 1 -24.33 -38.78 -5.95
C GLU A 1 -25.21 -37.89 -5.09
N LYS A 2 -24.95 -37.63 -3.79
CA LYS A 2 -25.84 -36.78 -2.96
C LYS A 2 -26.08 -35.36 -3.48
N LEU A 3 -25.16 -34.85 -4.32
CA LEU A 3 -25.25 -33.55 -5.00
C LEU A 3 -26.01 -33.60 -6.34
N GLU A 4 -26.04 -34.77 -6.99
CA GLU A 4 -26.75 -34.97 -8.28
C GLU A 4 -28.25 -35.18 -8.03
N GLU A 5 -28.60 -35.91 -6.96
CA GLU A 5 -29.98 -36.17 -6.54
C GLU A 5 -30.73 -34.89 -6.14
N LYS A 6 -30.00 -33.91 -5.56
CA LYS A 6 -30.57 -32.60 -5.18
C LYS A 6 -30.82 -31.67 -6.36
N GLN A 7 -30.24 -31.94 -7.53
CA GLN A 7 -30.29 -31.06 -8.71
C GLN A 7 -31.08 -31.65 -9.88
N GLY A 8 -31.73 -32.81 -9.70
CA GLY A 8 -32.49 -33.47 -10.77
C GLY A 8 -31.63 -33.84 -11.99
N MET A 9 -30.30 -33.94 -11.81
CA MET A 9 -29.40 -34.33 -12.89
C MET A 9 -29.27 -35.85 -12.96
N GLU A 10 -29.28 -36.39 -14.18
CA GLU A 10 -29.02 -37.80 -14.47
C GLU A 10 -27.73 -38.27 -13.75
N PRO A 11 -27.78 -39.38 -12.99
CA PRO A 11 -26.64 -39.87 -12.23
C PRO A 11 -25.45 -40.16 -13.14
N GLY A 12 -24.32 -39.51 -12.91
CA GLY A 12 -23.10 -39.64 -13.74
C GLY A 12 -22.79 -38.41 -14.59
N THR A 13 -23.70 -37.45 -14.70
CA THR A 13 -23.47 -36.20 -15.46
C THR A 13 -22.31 -35.39 -14.87
N LEU A 14 -22.14 -35.38 -13.54
CA LEU A 14 -21.03 -34.65 -12.90
C LEU A 14 -19.68 -35.32 -13.17
N LYS A 15 -19.64 -36.66 -13.19
CA LYS A 15 -18.41 -37.40 -13.51
C LYS A 15 -17.97 -37.13 -14.94
N LYS A 16 -18.91 -37.07 -15.88
CA LYS A 16 -18.64 -36.75 -17.29
C LYS A 16 -18.10 -35.33 -17.47
N LYS A 17 -18.73 -34.33 -16.83
CA LYS A 17 -18.25 -32.94 -16.87
C LYS A 17 -16.88 -32.75 -16.22
N LYS A 18 -16.59 -33.46 -15.13
CA LYS A 18 -15.25 -33.43 -14.51
C LYS A 18 -14.18 -34.02 -15.41
N ALA A 19 -14.47 -35.12 -16.11
CA ALA A 19 -13.54 -35.71 -17.06
C ALA A 19 -13.28 -34.77 -18.27
N GLU A 20 -14.30 -34.08 -18.75
CA GLU A 20 -14.21 -33.11 -19.85
C GLU A 20 -13.38 -31.87 -19.45
N ILE A 21 -13.59 -31.34 -18.24
CA ILE A 21 -12.78 -30.23 -17.70
C ILE A 21 -11.33 -30.66 -17.49
N SER A 22 -11.08 -31.86 -16.95
CA SER A 22 -9.71 -32.37 -16.77
C SER A 22 -8.97 -32.44 -18.12
N LYS A 23 -9.65 -32.92 -19.17
CA LYS A 23 -9.07 -33.02 -20.50
C LYS A 23 -8.74 -31.64 -21.10
N LEU A 24 -9.60 -30.65 -20.89
CA LEU A 24 -9.35 -29.26 -21.31
C LEU A 24 -8.18 -28.61 -20.57
N ILE A 25 -7.99 -28.94 -19.29
CA ILE A 25 -6.86 -28.43 -18.50
C ILE A 25 -5.54 -29.02 -19.04
N ASP A 26 -5.51 -30.32 -19.30
CA ASP A 26 -4.32 -30.98 -19.84
C ASP A 26 -3.97 -30.45 -21.24
N GLU A 27 -4.97 -30.18 -22.10
CA GLU A 27 -4.77 -29.61 -23.44
C GLU A 27 -4.22 -28.17 -23.40
N VAL A 28 -4.66 -27.35 -22.43
CA VAL A 28 -4.13 -25.98 -22.25
C VAL A 28 -2.72 -25.99 -21.67
N LEU A 29 -2.39 -26.95 -20.81
CA LEU A 29 -1.04 -27.08 -20.24
C LEU A 29 -0.03 -27.53 -21.31
N ASP A 30 -0.41 -28.44 -22.20
CA ASP A 30 0.43 -28.84 -23.35
C ASP A 30 0.65 -27.68 -24.35
N GLU A 31 -0.29 -26.73 -24.45
CA GLU A 31 -0.17 -25.56 -25.34
C GLU A 31 0.77 -24.48 -24.77
N ILE A 32 0.95 -24.44 -23.44
CA ILE A 32 1.82 -23.46 -22.75
C ILE A 32 3.29 -23.92 -22.76
N ASP A 33 3.56 -25.21 -22.68
CA ASP A 33 4.93 -25.75 -22.70
C ASP A 33 5.55 -25.79 -24.13
N GLY A 34 4.77 -25.46 -25.17
CA GLY A 34 5.22 -25.43 -26.56
C GLY A 34 5.54 -24.04 -27.15
N GLN A 35 5.41 -22.96 -26.37
CA GLN A 35 5.82 -21.63 -26.84
C GLN A 35 7.29 -21.38 -26.51
N ASP A 36 8.15 -21.74 -27.48
CA ASP A 36 9.57 -21.36 -27.53
C ASP A 36 9.70 -19.84 -27.40
N PHE A 37 9.99 -19.38 -26.18
CA PHE A 37 10.28 -17.99 -25.84
C PHE A 37 11.77 -17.71 -26.06
N ASP A 38 12.26 -18.07 -27.24
CA ASP A 38 13.57 -17.63 -27.72
C ASP A 38 13.41 -16.32 -28.47
N GLU A 39 14.34 -15.39 -28.23
CA GLU A 39 14.55 -14.15 -28.98
C GLU A 39 13.93 -12.85 -28.42
N ILE A 40 14.26 -12.52 -27.15
CA ILE A 40 14.63 -11.13 -26.81
C ILE A 40 15.99 -11.15 -26.11
N GLY A 41 17.04 -11.19 -26.92
CA GLY A 41 18.42 -11.00 -26.49
C GLY A 41 18.68 -9.57 -26.03
N GLY A 42 19.37 -9.44 -24.90
CA GLY A 42 19.76 -8.16 -24.30
C GLY A 42 20.75 -8.31 -23.16
N GLN A 43 21.88 -8.96 -23.47
CA GLN A 43 23.20 -8.88 -22.84
C GLN A 43 23.28 -8.15 -21.48
N ASN A 44 23.44 -8.92 -20.41
CA ASN A 44 24.55 -8.69 -19.47
C ASN A 44 24.85 -9.99 -18.70
N GLU A 45 26.14 -10.33 -18.77
CA GLU A 45 26.89 -11.44 -18.17
C GLU A 45 26.49 -11.71 -16.71
N GLU A 46 26.12 -12.94 -16.36
CA GLU A 46 26.99 -14.09 -16.06
C GLU A 46 27.29 -14.15 -14.55
N GLU A 47 26.38 -14.79 -13.80
CA GLU A 47 26.75 -15.54 -12.59
C GLU A 47 25.83 -16.76 -12.48
N ALA A 48 26.48 -17.92 -12.48
CA ALA A 48 25.91 -19.24 -12.64
C ALA A 48 25.37 -19.81 -11.32
N GLU A 49 24.30 -20.59 -11.48
CA GLU A 49 24.06 -21.90 -10.84
C GLU A 49 24.26 -22.05 -9.33
N ASP A 50 23.15 -22.05 -8.60
CA ASP A 50 22.89 -22.98 -7.49
C ASP A 50 21.39 -22.94 -7.16
N ALA A 51 20.64 -23.84 -7.79
CA ALA A 51 19.19 -23.97 -7.62
C ALA A 51 18.81 -25.36 -7.10
N GLU A 52 19.22 -25.72 -5.88
CA GLU A 52 18.54 -26.78 -5.13
C GLU A 52 18.42 -26.45 -3.64
N GLN A 53 17.17 -26.48 -3.15
CA GLN A 53 16.74 -26.47 -1.75
C GLN A 53 16.92 -25.17 -0.94
N SER A 54 16.18 -24.13 -1.32
CA SER A 54 15.77 -23.11 -0.33
C SER A 54 14.35 -23.42 0.16
N GLY A 55 14.23 -23.80 1.43
CA GLY A 55 12.99 -23.59 2.17
C GLY A 55 12.72 -22.10 2.16
N GLY A 56 11.92 -21.64 1.19
CA GLY A 56 11.64 -20.22 1.01
C GLY A 56 11.21 -19.60 2.34
N PRO A 57 11.72 -18.41 2.70
CA PRO A 57 11.35 -17.77 3.95
C PRO A 57 9.83 -17.65 3.99
N ALA A 58 9.22 -18.23 5.03
CA ALA A 58 7.77 -18.24 5.20
C ALA A 58 7.24 -16.83 4.93
N THR A 59 6.47 -16.68 3.86
CA THR A 59 5.94 -15.39 3.43
C THR A 59 5.29 -14.73 4.64
N PRO A 60 5.70 -13.51 5.03
CA PRO A 60 5.22 -12.89 6.24
C PRO A 60 3.68 -12.83 6.20
N LEU A 61 3.06 -13.34 7.26
CA LEU A 61 1.61 -13.46 7.38
C LEU A 61 0.96 -12.08 7.21
N ALA A 62 0.39 -11.85 6.04
CA ALA A 62 -0.32 -10.62 5.73
C ALA A 62 -1.66 -10.61 6.50
N LYS A 63 -2.08 -9.42 6.94
CA LYS A 63 -3.41 -9.25 7.54
C LYS A 63 -4.49 -9.64 6.51
N PRO A 64 -5.48 -10.48 6.88
CA PRO A 64 -6.52 -10.90 5.97
C PRO A 64 -7.31 -9.70 5.45
N LYS A 65 -7.68 -9.74 4.16
CA LYS A 65 -8.48 -8.68 3.54
C LYS A 65 -9.92 -8.81 4.01
N ARG A 66 -10.58 -7.67 4.28
CA ARG A 66 -11.99 -7.64 4.73
C ARG A 66 -12.89 -8.43 3.77
N ALA A 67 -13.87 -9.14 4.32
CA ALA A 67 -14.91 -9.81 3.54
C ALA A 67 -15.65 -8.82 2.62
N LEU A 68 -15.89 -9.24 1.38
CA LEU A 68 -16.65 -8.50 0.39
C LEU A 68 -18.14 -8.58 0.70
N SER A 69 -18.85 -7.46 0.53
CA SER A 69 -20.31 -7.45 0.55
C SER A 69 -20.87 -7.92 -0.79
N ALA A 70 -22.14 -8.33 -0.82
CA ALA A 70 -22.81 -8.74 -2.07
C ALA A 70 -22.77 -7.63 -3.13
N TRP A 71 -22.94 -6.38 -2.72
CA TRP A 71 -22.77 -5.21 -3.58
C TRP A 71 -21.33 -5.10 -4.13
N ALA A 72 -20.31 -5.29 -3.30
CA ALA A 72 -18.91 -5.26 -3.78
C ALA A 72 -18.63 -6.40 -4.78
N CYS A 73 -19.16 -7.61 -4.54
CA CYS A 73 -19.07 -8.71 -5.49
C CYS A 73 -19.73 -8.39 -6.84
N PHE A 74 -20.88 -7.69 -6.82
CA PHE A 74 -21.56 -7.22 -8.02
C PHE A 74 -20.73 -6.18 -8.79
N VAL A 75 -20.19 -5.17 -8.09
CA VAL A 75 -19.33 -4.15 -8.69
C VAL A 75 -18.12 -4.79 -9.37
N ILE A 76 -17.43 -5.71 -8.70
CA ILE A 76 -16.28 -6.43 -9.27
C ILE A 76 -16.68 -7.25 -10.51
N ALA A 77 -17.79 -7.98 -10.44
CA ALA A 77 -18.28 -8.78 -11.56
C ALA A 77 -18.66 -7.93 -12.78
N SER A 78 -19.05 -6.68 -12.56
CA SER A 78 -19.39 -5.74 -13.63
C SER A 78 -18.17 -5.17 -14.37
N GLY A 79 -16.95 -5.32 -13.82
CA GLY A 79 -15.72 -4.71 -14.35
C GLY A 79 -15.69 -3.18 -14.29
N ARG A 80 -16.71 -2.55 -13.69
CA ARG A 80 -16.87 -1.10 -13.57
C ARG A 80 -16.62 -0.64 -12.14
N GLY A 81 -16.21 0.61 -11.97
CA GLY A 81 -16.14 1.25 -10.66
C GLY A 81 -17.53 1.53 -10.07
N PRO A 82 -17.64 1.77 -8.75
CA PRO A 82 -18.92 2.10 -8.12
C PRO A 82 -19.49 3.42 -8.71
N SER A 83 -20.68 3.34 -9.30
CA SER A 83 -21.38 4.49 -9.90
C SER A 83 -22.87 4.48 -9.54
N LYS A 84 -23.54 5.62 -9.75
CA LYS A 84 -25.00 5.74 -9.50
C LYS A 84 -25.81 4.82 -10.42
N GLU A 85 -25.37 4.67 -11.67
CA GLU A 85 -26.01 3.78 -12.66
C GLU A 85 -25.93 2.33 -12.21
N LEU A 86 -24.76 1.89 -11.75
CA LEU A 86 -24.56 0.53 -11.25
C LEU A 86 -25.41 0.25 -10.00
N ALA A 87 -25.60 1.27 -9.14
CA ALA A 87 -26.46 1.13 -7.97
C ALA A 87 -27.92 0.97 -8.38
N ALA A 88 -28.38 1.70 -9.40
CA ALA A 88 -29.71 1.54 -9.96
C ALA A 88 -29.89 0.15 -10.60
N GLU A 89 -28.89 -0.35 -11.34
CA GLU A 89 -28.89 -1.72 -11.88
C GLU A 89 -29.01 -2.77 -10.77
N TRP A 90 -28.29 -2.60 -9.66
CA TRP A 90 -28.41 -3.48 -8.48
C TRP A 90 -29.77 -3.43 -7.81
N HIS A 91 -30.39 -2.26 -7.72
CA HIS A 91 -31.75 -2.17 -7.18
C HIS A 91 -32.77 -2.80 -8.13
N ALA A 92 -32.57 -2.69 -9.44
CA ALA A 92 -33.42 -3.26 -10.48
C ALA A 92 -33.27 -4.79 -10.63
N LEU A 93 -32.15 -5.38 -10.17
CA LEU A 93 -31.98 -6.83 -10.14
C LEU A 93 -33.04 -7.50 -9.26
N GLY A 94 -33.68 -8.54 -9.79
CA GLY A 94 -34.58 -9.39 -9.03
C GLY A 94 -33.85 -10.18 -7.94
N ASP A 95 -34.60 -10.70 -6.98
CA ASP A 95 -34.03 -11.41 -5.82
C ASP A 95 -33.24 -12.66 -6.23
N GLU A 96 -33.69 -13.38 -7.26
CA GLU A 96 -32.98 -14.54 -7.82
C GLU A 96 -31.59 -14.17 -8.38
N ALA A 97 -31.48 -13.01 -9.05
CA ALA A 97 -30.22 -12.57 -9.61
C ALA A 97 -29.28 -12.00 -8.53
N LYS A 98 -29.84 -11.38 -7.48
CA LYS A 98 -29.08 -10.95 -6.29
C LYS A 98 -28.54 -12.14 -5.50
N GLN A 99 -29.25 -13.27 -5.51
CA GLN A 99 -28.88 -14.48 -4.77
C GLN A 99 -27.46 -14.96 -5.10
N VAL A 100 -27.05 -14.91 -6.37
CA VAL A 100 -25.69 -15.31 -6.80
C VAL A 100 -24.61 -14.47 -6.09
N TYR A 101 -24.86 -13.16 -5.90
CA TYR A 101 -23.91 -12.27 -5.24
C TYR A 101 -23.96 -12.40 -3.71
N LEU A 102 -25.13 -12.72 -3.15
CA LEU A 102 -25.27 -13.04 -1.73
C LEU A 102 -24.49 -14.31 -1.37
N GLU A 103 -24.56 -15.35 -2.21
CA GLU A 103 -23.80 -16.58 -2.03
C GLU A 103 -22.29 -16.34 -2.15
N ARG A 104 -21.86 -15.54 -3.13
CA ARG A 104 -20.44 -15.13 -3.24
C ARG A 104 -19.97 -14.38 -2.00
N ALA A 105 -20.76 -13.46 -1.47
CA ALA A 105 -20.43 -12.72 -0.26
C ALA A 105 -20.40 -13.63 0.98
N ALA A 106 -21.28 -14.64 1.06
CA ALA A 106 -21.25 -15.63 2.14
C ALA A 106 -19.97 -16.47 2.10
N ASN A 107 -19.58 -16.98 0.92
CA ASN A 107 -18.32 -17.72 0.75
C ASN A 107 -17.09 -16.85 1.07
N ASP A 108 -17.12 -15.56 0.69
CA ASP A 108 -16.03 -14.61 0.98
C ASP A 108 -15.92 -14.32 2.49
N LYS A 109 -17.06 -14.31 3.19
CA LYS A 109 -17.11 -14.18 4.65
C LYS A 109 -16.50 -15.41 5.34
N GLU A 110 -16.82 -16.62 4.89
CA GLU A 110 -16.21 -17.85 5.41
C GLU A 110 -14.69 -17.90 5.17
N ARG A 111 -14.23 -17.46 3.99
CA ARG A 111 -12.80 -17.28 3.73
C ARG A 111 -12.19 -16.32 4.76
N PHE A 112 -12.77 -15.14 4.93
CA PHE A 112 -12.26 -14.13 5.85
C PHE A 112 -12.21 -14.61 7.31
N GLU A 113 -13.22 -15.34 7.78
CA GLU A 113 -13.24 -15.92 9.12
C GLU A 113 -12.12 -16.95 9.29
N THR A 114 -11.92 -17.82 8.29
CA THR A 114 -10.87 -18.83 8.30
C THR A 114 -9.47 -18.20 8.31
N GLU A 115 -9.22 -17.22 7.43
CA GLU A 115 -7.95 -16.47 7.38
C GLU A 115 -7.71 -15.66 8.66
N THR A 116 -8.76 -15.08 9.24
CA THR A 116 -8.68 -14.32 10.50
C THR A 116 -8.34 -15.23 11.68
N LEU A 117 -8.95 -16.42 11.76
CA LEU A 117 -8.59 -17.41 12.76
C LEU A 117 -7.14 -17.87 12.61
N ALA A 118 -6.69 -18.17 11.39
CA ALA A 118 -5.30 -18.56 11.11
C ALA A 118 -4.31 -17.44 11.47
N PHE A 119 -4.62 -16.20 11.09
CA PHE A 119 -3.82 -15.02 11.41
C PHE A 119 -3.72 -14.81 12.94
N ASN A 120 -4.84 -14.86 13.66
CA ASN A 120 -4.87 -14.70 15.11
C ASN A 120 -4.10 -15.83 15.82
N ALA A 121 -4.22 -17.06 15.33
CA ALA A 121 -3.47 -18.20 15.86
C ALA A 121 -1.96 -18.01 15.66
N ALA A 122 -1.53 -17.47 14.51
CA ALA A 122 -0.13 -17.17 14.27
C ALA A 122 0.41 -16.05 15.16
N VAL A 123 -0.36 -14.97 15.31
CA VAL A 123 -0.03 -13.89 16.26
C VAL A 123 0.08 -14.43 17.69
N ALA A 124 -0.80 -15.35 18.10
CA ALA A 124 -0.74 -15.98 19.41
C ALA A 124 0.50 -16.87 19.62
N ARG A 125 1.05 -17.45 18.54
CA ARG A 125 2.34 -18.18 18.58
C ARG A 125 3.57 -17.26 18.63
N GLY A 126 3.37 -15.95 18.50
CA GLY A 126 4.46 -14.98 18.42
C GLY A 126 5.02 -14.79 17.01
N ASP A 127 4.35 -15.35 15.99
CA ASP A 127 4.69 -15.06 14.59
C ASP A 127 4.35 -13.57 14.36
N GLN A 128 5.36 -12.71 14.21
CA GLN A 128 5.13 -11.27 14.10
C GLN A 128 4.41 -10.93 12.79
N PRO A 129 3.21 -10.32 12.84
CA PRO A 129 2.48 -9.94 11.65
C PRO A 129 3.09 -8.68 11.03
N GLY A 130 3.82 -8.86 9.93
CA GLY A 130 4.19 -7.78 9.02
C GLY A 130 5.59 -7.22 9.27
N ALA A 131 6.49 -7.59 8.36
CA ALA A 131 7.81 -6.98 8.19
C ALA A 131 7.80 -5.44 8.11
N ALA A 132 6.67 -4.81 7.79
CA ALA A 132 6.56 -3.35 7.71
C ALA A 132 6.62 -2.62 9.06
N VAL A 133 6.25 -3.24 10.18
CA VAL A 133 6.35 -2.61 11.50
C VAL A 133 7.71 -2.93 12.15
N ALA A 134 8.20 -4.16 11.98
CA ALA A 134 9.54 -4.53 12.43
C ALA A 134 10.67 -3.80 11.65
N ALA A 135 10.45 -3.44 10.38
CA ALA A 135 11.38 -2.61 9.61
C ALA A 135 11.49 -1.17 10.14
N ALA A 136 10.51 -0.68 10.93
CA ALA A 136 10.55 0.67 11.47
C ALA A 136 11.45 0.80 12.72
N GLU A 137 11.74 -0.29 13.42
CA GLU A 137 12.58 -0.30 14.63
C GLU A 137 14.01 -0.75 14.38
N ARG A 138 14.30 -1.33 13.20
CA ARG A 138 15.69 -1.66 12.85
C ARG A 138 16.45 -0.35 12.56
N PRO A 139 17.67 -0.18 13.08
CA PRO A 139 18.57 0.85 12.58
C PRO A 139 18.68 0.75 11.07
N LEU A 140 18.38 1.84 10.36
CA LEU A 140 18.47 1.87 8.90
C LEU A 140 19.90 1.57 8.47
N GLU A 141 20.06 0.70 7.48
CA GLU A 141 21.36 0.51 6.88
C GLU A 141 21.79 1.77 6.11
N VAL A 142 23.11 1.94 5.91
CA VAL A 142 23.69 3.12 5.24
C VAL A 142 23.08 3.36 3.84
N HIS A 143 22.62 2.29 3.19
CA HIS A 143 22.07 2.32 1.83
C HIS A 143 20.52 2.33 1.78
N GLU A 144 19.84 2.50 2.91
CA GLU A 144 18.38 2.56 2.98
C GLU A 144 17.88 3.97 3.25
N THR A 145 16.67 4.31 2.79
CA THR A 145 16.01 5.59 3.06
C THR A 145 14.59 5.38 3.56
N ILE A 146 14.14 6.24 4.47
CA ILE A 146 12.74 6.24 4.95
C ILE A 146 11.77 6.75 3.88
N PHE A 147 12.28 7.43 2.86
CA PHE A 147 11.43 8.09 1.87
C PHE A 147 11.00 7.14 0.75
N PRO A 148 9.73 7.22 0.30
CA PRO A 148 9.28 6.50 -0.88
C PRO A 148 9.92 7.08 -2.15
N VAL A 149 11.02 6.45 -2.59
CA VAL A 149 11.85 6.84 -3.75
C VAL A 149 11.02 7.17 -5.00
N THR A 150 9.97 6.38 -5.27
CA THR A 150 9.07 6.61 -6.42
C THR A 150 8.31 7.93 -6.34
N ARG A 151 7.92 8.36 -5.14
CA ARG A 151 7.23 9.64 -4.90
C ARG A 151 8.22 10.80 -5.03
N ILE A 152 9.42 10.68 -4.46
CA ILE A 152 10.47 11.70 -4.60
C ILE A 152 10.83 11.91 -6.07
N LYS A 153 10.97 10.83 -6.85
CA LYS A 153 11.21 10.92 -8.30
C LYS A 153 10.15 11.75 -9.04
N ARG A 154 8.88 11.59 -8.67
CA ARG A 154 7.75 12.35 -9.25
C ARG A 154 7.82 13.83 -8.87
N LEU A 155 8.20 14.14 -7.63
CA LEU A 155 8.37 15.53 -7.17
C LEU A 155 9.52 16.22 -7.91
N CYS A 156 10.68 15.56 -8.02
CA CYS A 156 11.84 16.13 -8.73
C CYS A 156 11.57 16.39 -10.22
N LYS A 157 10.69 15.59 -10.85
CA LYS A 157 10.32 15.78 -12.27
C LYS A 157 9.24 16.84 -12.50
N ARG A 158 8.56 17.33 -11.47
CA ARG A 158 7.45 18.30 -11.61
C ARG A 158 7.87 19.69 -12.13
N PRO A 159 8.94 20.32 -11.60
CA PRO A 159 9.35 21.66 -12.05
C PRO A 159 10.22 21.65 -13.31
N LEU A 160 10.72 20.47 -13.74
CA LEU A 160 11.61 20.37 -14.89
C LEU A 160 10.81 20.39 -16.20
N PRO A 161 11.07 21.36 -17.12
CA PRO A 161 10.36 21.43 -18.40
C PRO A 161 10.66 20.20 -19.27
N ASP A 162 11.90 19.71 -19.22
CA ASP A 162 12.31 18.46 -19.83
C ASP A 162 12.20 17.33 -18.80
N LYS A 163 11.40 16.30 -19.11
CA LYS A 163 11.21 15.10 -18.28
C LYS A 163 12.44 14.18 -18.26
N ARG A 164 13.64 14.73 -18.14
CA ARG A 164 14.93 14.01 -18.15
C ARG A 164 14.93 12.90 -17.11
N ASN A 165 15.70 11.86 -17.39
CA ASN A 165 15.90 10.77 -16.45
C ASN A 165 16.81 11.23 -15.31
N ILE A 166 16.45 10.85 -14.09
CA ILE A 166 17.21 11.10 -12.86
C ILE A 166 17.86 9.76 -12.50
N SER A 167 19.17 9.75 -12.25
CA SER A 167 19.89 8.54 -11.85
C SER A 167 19.41 8.02 -10.49
N LYS A 168 19.57 6.71 -10.23
CA LYS A 168 19.17 6.10 -8.95
C LYS A 168 19.96 6.69 -7.79
N GLU A 169 21.26 6.89 -7.98
CA GLU A 169 22.17 7.47 -6.97
C GLU A 169 21.81 8.92 -6.64
N ALA A 170 21.56 9.77 -7.64
CA ALA A 170 21.16 11.16 -7.40
C ALA A 170 19.84 11.23 -6.61
N LEU A 171 18.90 10.34 -6.93
CA LEU A 171 17.63 10.25 -6.23
C LEU A 171 17.82 9.80 -4.77
N PHE A 172 18.72 8.84 -4.51
CA PHE A 172 19.06 8.41 -3.17
C PHE A 172 19.74 9.52 -2.35
N VAL A 173 20.69 10.24 -2.94
CA VAL A 173 21.34 11.40 -2.30
C VAL A 173 20.32 12.48 -1.94
N ILE A 174 19.36 12.78 -2.83
CA ILE A 174 18.27 13.72 -2.52
C ILE A 174 17.46 13.25 -1.31
N CYS A 175 17.11 11.95 -1.24
CA CYS A 175 16.40 11.40 -0.09
C CYS A 175 17.21 11.59 1.20
N LYS A 176 18.49 11.22 1.22
CA LYS A 176 19.36 11.37 2.40
C LYS A 176 19.59 12.83 2.80
N ALA A 177 19.78 13.72 1.84
CA ALA A 177 19.87 15.16 2.10
C ALA A 177 18.57 15.70 2.72
N THR A 178 17.42 15.18 2.28
CA THR A 178 16.11 15.56 2.84
C THR A 178 15.94 15.04 4.28
N GLU A 179 16.43 13.84 4.59
CA GLU A 179 16.45 13.32 5.97
C GLU A 179 17.24 14.26 6.89
N GLY A 180 18.47 14.61 6.50
CA GLY A 180 19.32 15.52 7.27
C GLY A 180 18.75 16.94 7.38
N LEU A 181 18.10 17.45 6.33
CA LEU A 181 17.41 18.73 6.36
C LEU A 181 16.28 18.75 7.41
N LEU A 182 15.46 17.70 7.45
CA LEU A 182 14.36 17.60 8.41
C LEU A 182 14.84 17.43 9.85
N GLU A 183 15.92 16.66 10.06
CA GLU A 183 16.56 16.51 11.36
C GLU A 183 17.07 17.86 11.88
N ALA A 184 17.84 18.59 11.06
CA ALA A 184 18.34 19.92 11.42
C ALA A 184 17.20 20.93 11.69
N LEU A 185 16.13 20.88 10.91
CA LEU A 185 14.95 21.74 11.11
C LEU A 185 14.22 21.38 12.41
N ALA A 186 14.03 20.09 12.69
CA ALA A 186 13.39 19.60 13.90
C ALA A 186 14.19 19.97 15.15
N ASP A 187 15.51 19.84 15.11
CA ASP A 187 16.41 20.26 16.20
C ASP A 187 16.35 21.76 16.46
N GLY A 188 16.33 22.57 15.42
CA GLY A 188 16.13 24.02 15.53
C GLY A 188 14.79 24.36 16.20
N CYS A 189 13.70 23.73 15.75
CA CYS A 189 12.37 23.93 16.30
C CYS A 189 12.29 23.46 17.77
N ALA A 190 12.88 22.32 18.09
CA ALA A 190 12.92 21.78 19.44
C ALA A 190 13.74 22.68 20.38
N SER A 191 14.84 23.26 19.89
CA SER A 191 15.63 24.22 20.65
C SER A 191 14.83 25.49 20.96
N SER A 192 14.11 26.04 19.98
CA SER A 192 13.19 27.18 20.18
C SER A 192 12.11 26.85 21.20
N ALA A 193 11.44 25.71 21.08
CA ALA A 193 10.38 25.31 22.02
C ALA A 193 10.91 25.13 23.45
N ARG A 194 12.13 24.60 23.61
CA ARG A 194 12.80 24.43 24.91
C ARG A 194 13.15 25.76 25.55
N LEU A 195 13.59 26.76 24.78
CA LEU A 195 13.83 28.12 25.27
C LEU A 195 12.55 28.72 25.85
N ASP A 196 11.40 28.44 25.21
CA ASP A 196 10.08 28.85 25.68
C ASP A 196 9.49 27.93 26.77
N LYS A 197 10.25 26.96 27.27
CA LYS A 197 9.82 25.96 28.27
C LYS A 197 8.59 25.15 27.86
N ARG A 198 8.37 24.97 26.55
CA ARG A 198 7.30 24.15 25.99
C ARG A 198 7.80 22.75 25.63
N LYS A 199 6.90 21.77 25.71
CA LYS A 199 7.14 20.38 25.26
C LYS A 199 6.53 20.08 23.89
N THR A 200 5.74 21.01 23.36
CA THR A 200 5.04 20.90 22.08
C THR A 200 5.63 21.89 21.09
N LEU A 201 5.87 21.42 19.86
CA LEU A 201 6.31 22.27 18.75
C LEU A 201 5.13 23.06 18.19
N GLY A 202 5.33 24.34 17.94
CA GLY A 202 4.37 25.22 17.27
C GLY A 202 4.96 25.85 16.01
N LEU A 203 4.11 26.54 15.24
CA LEU A 203 4.56 27.25 14.03
C LEU A 203 5.49 28.43 14.35
N ALA A 204 5.41 28.99 15.56
CA ALA A 204 6.36 29.98 16.04
C ALA A 204 7.80 29.44 16.06
N ASP A 205 7.99 28.15 16.40
CA ASP A 205 9.31 27.51 16.46
C ASP A 205 9.91 27.30 15.06
N VAL A 206 9.05 26.93 14.11
CA VAL A 206 9.42 26.83 12.69
C VAL A 206 9.83 28.21 12.18
N GLY A 207 9.02 29.25 12.44
CA GLY A 207 9.35 30.63 12.06
C GLY A 207 10.63 31.14 12.72
N SER A 208 10.86 30.83 14.00
CA SER A 208 12.09 31.16 14.70
C SER A 208 13.30 30.54 14.00
N THR A 209 13.21 29.25 13.65
CA THR A 209 14.28 28.50 12.97
C THR A 209 14.52 28.98 11.54
N LEU A 210 13.47 29.28 10.77
CA LEU A 210 13.60 29.72 9.37
C LEU A 210 14.13 31.14 9.22
N TYR A 211 13.86 32.03 10.17
CA TYR A 211 14.14 33.47 10.04
C TYR A 211 15.22 34.00 10.98
N HIS A 212 15.74 33.19 11.91
CA HIS A 212 16.74 33.65 12.88
C HIS A 212 17.92 32.67 13.00
N GLY A 213 19.05 33.21 13.46
CA GLY A 213 20.26 32.43 13.74
C GLY A 213 20.93 31.88 12.47
N ARG A 214 21.59 30.73 12.62
CA ARG A 214 22.43 30.11 11.58
C ARG A 214 21.67 29.61 10.34
N TYR A 215 20.36 29.44 10.44
CA TYR A 215 19.54 28.83 9.38
C TYR A 215 18.86 29.86 8.49
N ALA A 216 18.85 31.16 8.87
CA ALA A 216 18.15 32.19 8.13
C ALA A 216 18.60 32.30 6.67
N ASP A 217 19.92 32.30 6.45
CA ASP A 217 20.48 32.39 5.10
C ASP A 217 20.37 31.04 4.37
N LEU A 218 20.63 29.93 5.07
CA LEU A 218 20.63 28.57 4.50
C LEU A 218 19.23 28.12 4.04
N LEU A 219 18.19 28.52 4.76
CA LEU A 219 16.80 28.15 4.50
C LEU A 219 16.00 29.29 3.85
N SER A 220 16.69 30.30 3.31
CA SER A 220 16.07 31.43 2.61
C SER A 220 15.17 30.99 1.45
N PHE A 221 15.49 29.88 0.79
CA PHE A 221 14.66 29.30 -0.28
C PHE A 221 13.26 28.87 0.17
N LEU A 222 13.03 28.69 1.48
CA LEU A 222 11.72 28.37 2.06
C LEU A 222 10.90 29.61 2.40
N HIS A 223 11.47 30.82 2.33
CA HIS A 223 10.77 32.04 2.76
C HIS A 223 9.57 32.37 1.88
N GLU A 224 9.59 31.97 0.60
CA GLU A 224 8.45 32.13 -0.32
C GLU A 224 7.27 31.24 0.08
N ASP A 225 7.54 29.99 0.45
CA ASP A 225 6.52 29.02 0.86
C ASP A 225 5.99 29.27 2.28
N PHE A 226 6.81 29.87 3.15
CA PHE A 226 6.50 30.09 4.56
C PHE A 226 6.59 31.58 4.96
N PRO A 227 5.77 32.48 4.38
CA PRO A 227 5.93 33.92 4.56
C PRO A 227 5.83 34.34 6.03
N LYS A 228 6.81 35.15 6.48
CA LYS A 228 6.98 35.56 7.88
C LYS A 228 5.69 36.10 8.52
N LYS A 229 4.93 36.92 7.78
CA LYS A 229 3.67 37.50 8.24
C LYS A 229 2.62 36.42 8.57
N ALA A 230 2.43 35.45 7.68
CA ALA A 230 1.47 34.37 7.89
C ALA A 230 1.87 33.50 9.09
N MET A 231 3.17 33.25 9.28
CA MET A 231 3.67 32.48 10.42
C MET A 231 3.42 33.18 11.76
N LEU A 232 3.64 34.49 11.83
CA LEU A 232 3.36 35.28 13.02
C LEU A 232 1.86 35.36 13.32
N GLU A 233 1.02 35.54 12.30
CA GLU A 233 -0.44 35.56 12.46
C GLU A 233 -0.98 34.21 12.96
N MET A 234 -0.47 33.10 12.43
CA MET A 234 -0.85 31.75 12.88
C MET A 234 -0.36 31.47 14.31
N ALA A 235 0.83 31.95 14.68
CA ALA A 235 1.37 31.83 16.03
C ALA A 235 0.59 32.66 17.06
N ALA A 236 0.10 33.84 16.67
CA ALA A 236 -0.69 34.71 17.54
C ALA A 236 -2.12 34.20 17.77
N ARG A 237 -2.58 33.23 16.97
CA ARG A 237 -3.94 32.71 17.08
C ARG A 237 -4.05 31.88 18.37
N PRO A 238 -4.89 32.30 19.35
CA PRO A 238 -5.05 31.54 20.57
C PRO A 238 -5.53 30.14 20.22
N ALA A 239 -4.91 29.12 20.82
CA ALA A 239 -5.34 27.74 20.65
C ALA A 239 -6.83 27.68 20.95
N LYS A 240 -7.65 27.37 19.93
CA LYS A 240 -9.11 27.27 20.10
C LYS A 240 -9.34 26.30 21.25
N THR A 241 -9.77 26.83 22.40
CA THR A 241 -10.11 26.06 23.59
C THR A 241 -11.12 25.01 23.15
N ALA A 242 -10.67 23.76 23.15
CA ALA A 242 -11.48 22.64 22.72
C ALA A 242 -12.71 22.55 23.63
N ARG A 243 -13.89 22.69 23.00
CA ARG A 243 -15.21 22.20 23.42
C ARG A 243 -15.37 21.98 24.93
N THR A 244 -16.01 22.95 25.58
CA THR A 244 -16.84 22.70 26.76
C THR A 244 -17.84 21.60 26.43
N THR A 245 -17.56 20.37 26.86
CA THR A 245 -18.55 19.30 26.89
C THR A 245 -19.55 19.63 27.99
N ALA A 246 -20.79 19.88 27.58
CA ALA A 246 -21.97 19.91 28.43
C ALA A 246 -22.36 18.48 28.84
#